data_AF-A0A2Z2PFL3-F1
#
_entry.id   AF-A0A2Z2PFL3-F1
#
_cell.length_a   1.000
_cell.length_b   1.000
_cell.length_c   1.000
_cell.angle_alpha   90.00
_cell.angle_beta   90.00
_cell.angle_gamma   90.00
#
_symmetry.space_group_name_H-M   'P 1'
#
loop_
_entity.id
_entity.type
_entity.pdbx_description
1 polymer ?
#
loop_
_entity_poly.entity_id
_entity_poly.type
_entity_poly.pdbx_seq_one_letter_code
_entity_poly.pdbx_strand_id
1 'polypeptide(L)'
;MLQERARAAYVSPHNIMRMTHGQSMAPILRENSGDVSIHRISSEWLIPFKDLVENDLTLIGRSLVPVNEDMARQFAQNIYGVVGAAAEQVGNVVDAQAAGSVAASMIEMMAKIELGVDRDGNVVMPQIHAGSEAFEKLVDAMETMDPELAAEFERLKHEKSQQALDREADRRAKFKVADQ
;
A
#
# COMPACT_ATOMS: atom_id res chain seq x y z
N MET A 1 16.59 -4.20 10.06
CA MET A 1 16.01 -5.32 10.85
C MET A 1 14.96 -6.07 10.02
N LEU A 2 14.64 -7.34 10.34
CA LEU A 2 13.68 -8.18 9.56
C LEU A 2 12.30 -7.52 9.39
N GLN A 3 11.80 -6.89 10.46
CA GLN A 3 10.53 -6.18 10.46
C GLN A 3 10.52 -4.97 9.50
N GLU A 4 11.63 -4.23 9.41
CA GLU A 4 11.71 -3.08 8.50
C GLU A 4 11.65 -3.52 7.04
N ARG A 5 12.26 -4.68 6.71
CA ARG A 5 12.17 -5.28 5.37
C ARG A 5 10.74 -5.74 5.06
N ALA A 6 10.09 -6.43 6.00
CA ALA A 6 8.72 -6.87 5.84
C ALA A 6 7.76 -5.69 5.62
N ARG A 7 7.92 -4.60 6.38
CA ARG A 7 7.13 -3.37 6.20
C ARG A 7 7.40 -2.69 4.86
N ALA A 8 8.66 -2.61 4.45
CA ALA A 8 9.06 -1.91 3.22
C ALA A 8 8.44 -2.49 1.95
N ALA A 9 7.96 -3.74 2.00
CA ALA A 9 7.19 -4.36 0.91
C ALA A 9 5.80 -3.73 0.71
N TYR A 10 5.26 -3.03 1.71
CA TYR A 10 3.91 -2.45 1.66
C TYR A 10 3.89 -0.93 1.78
N VAL A 11 4.85 -0.35 2.52
CA VAL A 11 4.90 1.10 2.78
C VAL A 11 6.30 1.63 2.51
N SER A 12 6.39 2.67 1.69
CA SER A 12 7.64 3.36 1.40
C SER A 12 8.30 3.86 2.70
N PRO A 13 9.63 3.74 2.86
CA PRO A 13 10.35 4.29 4.01
C PRO A 13 10.16 5.80 4.21
N HIS A 14 9.79 6.51 3.13
CA HIS A 14 9.54 7.94 3.16
C HIS A 14 8.15 8.31 3.70
N ASN A 15 7.23 7.34 3.80
CA ASN A 15 5.87 7.53 4.29
C ASN A 15 5.68 6.97 5.72
N ILE A 16 6.73 7.09 6.55
CA ILE A 16 6.69 6.63 7.94
C ILE A 16 6.47 7.85 8.84
N MET A 17 5.30 7.90 9.46
CA MET A 17 5.07 8.85 10.54
C MET A 17 5.72 8.33 11.82
N ARG A 18 6.53 9.17 12.46
CA ARG A 18 7.06 8.91 13.79
C ARG A 18 6.15 9.56 14.82
N MET A 19 5.80 8.81 15.85
CA MET A 19 5.08 9.31 17.01
C MET A 19 6.06 9.48 18.16
N THR A 20 5.92 10.56 18.93
CA THR A 20 6.66 10.72 20.18
C THR A 20 5.93 10.00 21.30
N HIS A 21 6.67 9.25 22.12
CA HIS A 21 6.17 8.72 23.38
C HIS A 21 6.14 9.82 24.47
N GLY A 22 5.17 9.74 25.39
CA GLY A 22 4.94 10.72 26.46
C GLY A 22 3.66 10.39 27.23
N GLN A 23 2.95 11.39 27.78
CA GLN A 23 1.63 11.17 28.40
C GLN A 23 0.54 10.77 27.40
N SER A 24 0.72 11.11 26.12
CA SER A 24 -0.09 10.64 25.00
C SER A 24 0.80 10.32 23.80
N MET A 25 0.38 9.33 23.00
CA MET A 25 0.99 9.10 21.69
C MET A 25 0.34 10.07 20.71
N ALA A 26 1.09 11.10 20.31
CA ALA A 26 0.63 12.10 19.35
C ALA A 26 1.57 12.16 18.14
N PRO A 27 1.04 12.42 16.93
CA PRO A 27 1.86 12.74 15.78
C PRO A 27 2.55 14.10 16.00
N ILE A 28 3.81 14.22 15.56
CA ILE A 28 4.68 15.37 15.90
C ILE A 28 4.19 16.67 15.24
N LEU A 29 3.43 16.60 14.14
CA LEU A 29 3.05 17.77 13.34
C LEU A 29 1.72 17.51 12.60
N ARG A 30 0.57 17.84 13.20
CA ARG A 30 -0.67 18.26 12.52
C ARG A 30 -1.76 18.58 13.54
N GLU A 31 -2.14 19.85 13.65
CA GLU A 31 -3.51 20.19 14.06
C GLU A 31 -4.42 19.50 13.04
N ASN A 32 -5.29 18.60 13.49
CA ASN A 32 -6.20 17.80 12.66
C ASN A 32 -5.61 16.53 12.00
N SER A 33 -4.84 15.73 12.75
CA SER A 33 -4.26 14.46 12.24
C SER A 33 -5.25 13.30 12.02
N GLY A 34 -6.56 13.52 12.11
CA GLY A 34 -7.57 12.45 12.10
C GLY A 34 -7.47 11.53 13.32
N ASP A 35 -8.39 10.57 13.40
CA ASP A 35 -8.34 9.52 14.43
C ASP A 35 -7.16 8.57 14.14
N VAL A 36 -6.22 8.51 15.08
CA VAL A 36 -5.07 7.58 15.01
C VAL A 36 -5.42 6.35 15.85
N SER A 37 -5.72 5.23 15.20
CA SER A 37 -5.88 3.94 15.87
C SER A 37 -4.56 3.18 15.93
N ILE A 38 -4.28 2.58 17.09
CA ILE A 38 -3.11 1.71 17.28
C ILE A 38 -3.59 0.27 17.27
N HIS A 39 -3.06 -0.53 16.34
CA HIS A 39 -3.33 -1.96 16.26
C HIS A 39 -2.15 -2.74 16.82
N ARG A 40 -2.42 -3.64 17.77
CA ARG A 40 -1.41 -4.54 18.32
C ARG A 40 -1.13 -5.65 17.33
N ILE A 41 0.14 -5.85 17.00
CA ILE A 41 0.65 -7.01 16.27
C ILE A 41 1.47 -7.84 17.26
N SER A 42 1.14 -9.11 17.40
CA SER A 42 1.86 -10.02 18.30
C SER A 42 1.85 -11.44 17.77
N SER A 43 2.96 -12.15 17.91
CA SER A 43 3.05 -13.58 17.61
C SER A 43 3.49 -14.31 18.87
N GLU A 44 2.99 -15.53 19.02
CA GLU A 44 3.35 -16.46 20.08
C GLU A 44 3.99 -17.68 19.43
N TRP A 45 5.02 -18.24 20.06
CA TRP A 45 5.59 -19.51 19.64
C TRP A 45 5.60 -20.48 20.82
N LEU A 46 5.73 -21.77 20.51
CA LEU A 46 5.92 -22.82 21.49
C LEU A 46 7.35 -23.36 21.39
N ILE A 47 8.02 -23.45 22.54
CA ILE A 47 9.34 -24.08 22.66
C ILE A 47 9.14 -25.49 23.22
N PRO A 48 9.44 -26.55 22.47
CA PRO A 48 9.39 -27.91 23.00
C PRO A 48 10.37 -28.09 24.16
N PHE A 49 9.92 -28.73 25.25
CA PHE A 49 10.77 -28.96 26.42
C PHE A 49 12.03 -29.78 26.09
N LYS A 50 11.92 -30.72 25.14
CA LYS A 50 13.04 -31.54 24.67
C LYS A 50 14.23 -30.68 24.20
N ASP A 51 13.94 -29.63 23.45
CA ASP A 51 14.97 -28.77 22.86
C ASP A 51 15.69 -27.92 23.93
N LEU A 52 15.03 -27.65 25.06
CA LEU A 52 15.64 -27.01 26.23
C LEU A 52 16.60 -27.95 26.95
N VAL A 53 16.22 -29.23 27.11
CA VAL A 53 17.05 -30.25 27.76
C VAL A 53 18.32 -30.51 26.94
N GLU A 54 18.22 -30.47 25.62
CA GLU A 54 19.34 -30.65 24.69
C GLU A 54 20.26 -29.42 24.59
N ASN A 55 19.96 -28.32 25.29
CA ASN A 55 20.67 -27.03 25.23
C ASN A 55 20.83 -26.52 23.79
N ASP A 56 19.82 -26.73 22.96
CA ASP A 56 19.89 -26.37 21.54
C ASP A 56 19.67 -24.86 21.33
N LEU A 57 20.76 -24.11 21.32
CA LEU A 57 20.74 -22.65 21.08
C LEU A 57 20.27 -22.28 19.67
N THR A 58 20.26 -23.22 18.72
CA THR A 58 19.76 -22.95 17.36
C THR A 58 18.25 -22.76 17.33
N LEU A 59 17.55 -23.13 18.41
CA LEU A 59 16.12 -22.90 18.58
C LEU A 59 15.75 -21.41 18.51
N ILE A 60 16.60 -20.52 19.06
CA ILE A 60 16.37 -19.07 19.02
C ILE A 60 16.34 -18.56 17.57
N GLY A 61 17.29 -19.02 16.75
CA GLY A 61 17.34 -18.63 15.33
C GLY A 61 16.15 -19.19 14.54
N ARG A 62 15.79 -20.45 14.80
CA ARG A 62 14.66 -21.12 14.15
C ARG A 62 13.31 -20.52 14.53
N SER A 63 13.18 -19.99 15.74
CA SER A 63 11.92 -19.43 16.23
C SER A 63 11.69 -17.99 15.73
N LEU A 64 12.75 -17.23 15.43
CA LEU A 64 12.63 -15.86 14.90
C LEU A 64 11.92 -15.77 13.54
N VAL A 65 12.11 -16.77 12.67
CA VAL A 65 11.50 -16.79 11.34
C VAL A 65 9.96 -16.85 11.41
N PRO A 66 9.33 -17.86 12.05
CA PRO A 66 7.87 -17.96 12.13
C PRO A 66 7.24 -16.77 12.86
N VAL A 67 7.88 -16.23 13.90
CA VAL A 67 7.39 -14.99 14.55
C VAL A 67 7.37 -13.82 13.58
N ASN A 68 8.43 -13.64 12.79
CA ASN A 68 8.47 -12.57 11.81
C ASN A 68 7.42 -12.78 10.70
N GLU A 69 7.22 -14.00 10.24
CA GLU A 69 6.19 -14.33 9.23
C GLU A 69 4.77 -14.05 9.75
N ASP A 70 4.46 -14.44 10.98
CA ASP A 70 3.16 -14.16 11.60
C ASP A 70 2.94 -12.67 11.81
N MET A 71 3.96 -11.94 12.29
CA MET A 71 3.89 -10.50 12.45
C MET A 71 3.73 -9.79 11.10
N ALA A 72 4.42 -10.24 10.06
CA ALA A 72 4.30 -9.69 8.70
C ALA A 72 2.90 -9.95 8.11
N ARG A 73 2.34 -11.14 8.35
CA ARG A 73 0.98 -11.49 7.93
C ARG A 73 -0.07 -10.60 8.60
N GLN A 74 0.01 -10.43 9.92
CA GLN A 74 -0.89 -9.53 10.66
C GLN A 74 -0.74 -8.07 10.22
N PHE A 75 0.49 -7.62 9.95
CA PHE A 75 0.74 -6.29 9.42
C PHE A 75 0.04 -6.08 8.07
N ALA A 76 0.20 -7.02 7.12
CA ALA A 76 -0.44 -6.95 5.82
C ALA A 76 -1.97 -6.93 5.92
N GLN A 77 -2.55 -7.80 6.76
CA GLN A 77 -3.99 -7.83 6.99
C GLN A 77 -4.53 -6.50 7.52
N ASN A 78 -3.83 -5.89 8.49
CA ASN A 78 -4.22 -4.60 9.05
C ASN A 78 -4.13 -3.48 7.99
N ILE A 79 -3.05 -3.42 7.21
CA ILE A 79 -2.90 -2.39 6.17
C ILE A 79 -4.00 -2.51 5.12
N TYR A 80 -4.23 -3.71 4.57
CA TYR A 80 -5.28 -3.89 3.57
C TYR A 80 -6.68 -3.66 4.14
N GLY A 81 -6.93 -4.04 5.39
CA GLY A 81 -8.21 -3.77 6.06
C GLY A 81 -8.49 -2.28 6.22
N VAL A 82 -7.50 -1.50 6.68
CA VAL A 82 -7.64 -0.04 6.85
C VAL A 82 -7.80 0.66 5.49
N VAL A 83 -6.96 0.32 4.51
CA VAL A 83 -7.04 0.91 3.16
C VAL A 83 -8.37 0.54 2.49
N GLY A 84 -8.81 -0.72 2.62
CA GLY A 84 -10.09 -1.18 2.09
C GLY A 84 -11.28 -0.45 2.70
N ALA A 85 -11.32 -0.35 4.03
CA ALA A 85 -12.39 0.38 4.73
C ALA A 85 -12.43 1.86 4.33
N ALA A 86 -11.26 2.51 4.20
CA ALA A 86 -11.18 3.89 3.74
C ALA A 86 -11.65 4.04 2.29
N ALA A 87 -11.31 3.11 1.40
CA ALA A 87 -11.76 3.10 0.01
C ALA A 87 -13.28 2.90 -0.10
N GLU A 88 -13.85 1.97 0.68
CA GLU A 88 -15.30 1.74 0.77
C GLU A 88 -16.04 2.99 1.26
N GLN A 89 -15.51 3.65 2.30
CA GLN A 89 -16.12 4.85 2.89
C GLN A 89 -16.28 5.99 1.88
N VAL A 90 -15.32 6.19 0.99
CA VAL A 90 -15.35 7.26 -0.03
C VAL A 90 -15.92 6.78 -1.37
N GLY A 91 -16.39 5.53 -1.46
CA GLY A 91 -16.91 4.94 -2.71
C GLY A 91 -15.84 4.68 -3.78
N ASN A 92 -14.56 4.64 -3.40
CA ASN A 92 -13.44 4.33 -4.30
C ASN A 92 -13.24 2.81 -4.43
N VAL A 93 -14.33 2.11 -4.75
CA VAL A 93 -14.37 0.66 -4.97
C VAL A 93 -14.95 0.38 -6.34
N VAL A 94 -14.43 -0.64 -7.02
CA VAL A 94 -14.91 -1.09 -8.33
C VAL A 94 -15.58 -2.44 -8.15
N ASP A 95 -16.79 -2.58 -8.68
CA ASP A 95 -17.49 -3.86 -8.70
C ASP A 95 -17.13 -4.62 -9.98
N ALA A 96 -16.30 -5.65 -9.82
CA ALA A 96 -15.84 -6.47 -10.94
C ALA A 96 -16.96 -7.25 -11.63
N GLN A 97 -18.08 -7.55 -10.94
CA GLN A 97 -19.22 -8.23 -11.53
C GLN A 97 -20.05 -7.27 -12.38
N ALA A 98 -20.26 -6.05 -11.89
CA ALA A 98 -20.99 -5.00 -12.61
C ALA A 98 -20.23 -4.50 -13.85
N ALA A 99 -18.89 -4.46 -13.81
CA ALA A 99 -18.05 -4.01 -14.93
C ALA A 99 -18.06 -4.97 -16.14
N GLY A 100 -18.54 -6.21 -15.98
CA GLY A 100 -18.71 -7.19 -17.06
C GLY A 100 -17.43 -7.88 -17.55
N SER A 101 -16.26 -7.26 -17.40
CA SER A 101 -14.95 -7.89 -17.67
C SER A 101 -13.84 -7.32 -16.79
N VAL A 102 -12.76 -8.09 -16.62
CA VAL A 102 -11.57 -7.67 -15.86
C VAL A 102 -10.93 -6.42 -16.48
N ALA A 103 -10.84 -6.36 -17.81
CA ALA A 103 -10.31 -5.20 -18.53
C ALA A 103 -11.16 -3.93 -18.28
N ALA A 104 -12.48 -4.06 -18.31
CA ALA A 104 -13.39 -2.95 -18.00
C ALA A 104 -13.23 -2.49 -16.54
N SER A 105 -13.08 -3.41 -15.58
CA SER A 105 -12.80 -3.08 -14.19
C SER A 105 -11.48 -2.31 -14.03
N MET A 106 -10.45 -2.64 -14.82
CA MET A 106 -9.17 -1.92 -14.79
C MET A 106 -9.28 -0.49 -15.31
N ILE A 107 -10.09 -0.26 -16.35
CA ILE A 107 -10.37 1.09 -16.85
C ILE A 107 -11.12 1.89 -15.78
N GLU A 108 -12.14 1.30 -15.15
CA GLU A 108 -12.87 1.95 -14.05
C GLU A 108 -11.94 2.27 -12.87
N MET A 109 -11.05 1.35 -12.53
CA MET A 109 -10.04 1.56 -11.49
C MET A 109 -9.12 2.74 -11.84
N MET A 110 -8.59 2.79 -13.07
CA MET A 110 -7.75 3.90 -13.53
C MET A 110 -8.51 5.24 -13.51
N ALA A 111 -9.81 5.22 -13.79
CA ALA A 111 -10.65 6.41 -13.78
C ALA A 111 -10.82 6.98 -12.36
N LYS A 112 -10.88 6.12 -11.34
CA LYS A 112 -11.03 6.54 -9.95
C LYS A 112 -9.72 6.88 -9.26
N ILE A 113 -8.61 6.28 -9.70
CA ILE A 113 -7.29 6.56 -9.12
C ILE A 113 -6.83 7.98 -9.46
N GLU A 114 -6.12 8.56 -8.51
CA GLU A 114 -5.39 9.80 -8.65
C GLU A 114 -3.88 9.50 -8.71
N LEU A 115 -3.22 9.87 -9.81
CA LEU A 115 -1.78 9.64 -9.98
C LEU A 115 -0.96 10.70 -9.24
N GLY A 116 0.20 10.29 -8.74
CA GLY A 116 1.16 11.17 -8.08
C GLY A 116 2.42 11.39 -8.92
N VAL A 117 3.23 12.35 -8.49
CA VAL A 117 4.55 12.64 -9.08
C VAL A 117 5.63 12.34 -8.04
N ASP A 118 6.74 11.74 -8.46
CA ASP A 118 7.89 11.50 -7.59
C ASP A 118 8.72 12.77 -7.35
N ARG A 119 9.83 12.61 -6.62
CA ARG A 119 10.76 13.72 -6.32
C ARG A 119 11.48 14.25 -7.56
N ASP A 120 11.63 13.43 -8.59
CA ASP A 120 12.33 13.77 -9.82
C ASP A 120 11.39 14.43 -10.85
N GLY A 121 10.08 14.47 -10.55
CA GLY A 121 9.07 15.07 -11.42
C GLY A 121 8.40 14.08 -12.38
N ASN A 122 8.59 12.78 -12.20
CA ASN A 122 7.97 11.76 -13.04
C ASN A 122 6.65 11.27 -12.45
N VAL A 123 5.66 11.01 -13.31
CA VAL A 123 4.39 10.40 -12.89
C VAL A 123 4.63 8.96 -12.48
N VAL A 124 4.15 8.58 -11.30
CA VAL A 124 4.27 7.23 -10.75
C VAL A 124 2.96 6.48 -10.87
N MET A 125 3.01 5.29 -11.48
CA MET A 125 1.86 4.40 -11.57
C MET A 125 1.61 3.69 -10.24
N PRO A 126 0.34 3.41 -9.89
CA PRO A 126 0.01 2.67 -8.69
C PRO A 126 0.54 1.23 -8.75
N GLN A 127 0.87 0.68 -7.58
CA GLN A 127 1.17 -0.73 -7.43
C GLN A 127 -0.12 -1.51 -7.21
N ILE A 128 -0.27 -2.64 -7.92
CA ILE A 128 -1.41 -3.53 -7.76
C ILE A 128 -0.98 -4.67 -6.82
N HIS A 129 -1.72 -4.81 -5.72
CA HIS A 129 -1.55 -5.92 -4.78
C HIS A 129 -2.68 -6.92 -4.99
N ALA A 130 -2.34 -8.10 -5.51
CA ALA A 130 -3.29 -9.17 -5.81
C ALA A 130 -2.74 -10.52 -5.35
N GLY A 131 -3.63 -11.44 -4.97
CA GLY A 131 -3.26 -12.85 -4.82
C GLY A 131 -2.93 -13.47 -6.18
N SER A 132 -2.18 -14.57 -6.19
CA SER A 132 -1.64 -15.17 -7.42
C SER A 132 -2.69 -15.41 -8.51
N GLU A 133 -3.86 -15.97 -8.14
CA GLU A 133 -4.94 -16.23 -9.09
C GLU A 133 -5.52 -14.95 -9.72
N ALA A 134 -5.71 -13.91 -8.91
CA ALA A 134 -6.21 -12.62 -9.40
C ALA A 134 -5.17 -11.90 -10.26
N PHE A 135 -3.89 -12.03 -9.92
CA PHE A 135 -2.80 -11.48 -10.71
C PHE A 135 -2.72 -12.13 -12.10
N GLU A 136 -2.80 -13.46 -12.19
CA GLU A 136 -2.81 -14.16 -13.49
C GLU A 136 -3.98 -13.71 -14.38
N LYS A 137 -5.18 -13.56 -13.80
CA LYS A 137 -6.35 -13.04 -14.52
C LYS A 137 -6.16 -11.60 -15.00
N LEU A 138 -5.49 -10.75 -14.22
CA LEU A 138 -5.18 -9.37 -14.62
C LEU A 138 -4.20 -9.33 -15.78
N VAL A 139 -3.14 -10.15 -15.73
CA VAL A 139 -2.14 -10.23 -16.80
C VAL A 139 -2.79 -10.72 -18.10
N ASP A 140 -3.56 -11.81 -18.03
CA ASP A 140 -4.26 -12.36 -19.19
C ASP A 140 -5.25 -11.34 -19.79
N ALA A 141 -6.00 -10.62 -18.94
CA ALA A 141 -6.91 -9.58 -19.39
C ALA A 141 -6.20 -8.38 -20.04
N MET A 142 -4.96 -8.07 -19.66
CA MET A 142 -4.16 -7.03 -20.32
C MET A 142 -3.61 -7.51 -21.67
N GLU A 143 -3.17 -8.76 -21.77
CA GLU A 143 -2.60 -9.32 -23.00
C GLU A 143 -3.67 -9.58 -24.08
N THR A 144 -4.88 -9.94 -23.65
CA THR A 144 -6.03 -10.26 -24.52
C THR A 144 -7.01 -9.09 -24.67
N MET A 145 -6.65 -7.90 -24.18
CA MET A 145 -7.52 -6.73 -24.20
C MET A 145 -7.90 -6.35 -25.63
N ASP A 146 -9.19 -6.07 -25.84
CA ASP A 146 -9.68 -5.53 -27.11
C ASP A 146 -8.92 -4.22 -27.43
N PRO A 147 -8.40 -4.04 -28.66
CA PRO A 147 -7.75 -2.80 -29.07
C PRO A 147 -8.51 -1.52 -28.74
N GLU A 148 -9.84 -1.53 -28.76
CA GLU A 148 -10.66 -0.35 -28.40
C GLU A 148 -10.52 0.00 -26.92
N LEU A 149 -10.60 -1.00 -26.04
CA LEU A 149 -10.44 -0.84 -24.59
C LEU A 149 -8.99 -0.47 -24.23
N ALA A 150 -8.01 -1.05 -24.91
CA ALA A 150 -6.61 -0.70 -24.73
C ALA A 150 -6.32 0.76 -25.10
N ALA A 151 -6.92 1.26 -26.19
CA ALA A 151 -6.80 2.65 -26.59
C ALA A 151 -7.46 3.59 -25.58
N GLU A 152 -8.63 3.21 -25.02
CA GLU A 152 -9.27 3.96 -23.95
C GLU A 152 -8.40 4.01 -22.69
N PHE A 153 -7.83 2.89 -22.28
CA PHE A 153 -6.96 2.80 -21.11
C PHE A 153 -5.72 3.71 -21.27
N GLU A 154 -5.04 3.68 -22.41
CA GLU A 154 -3.87 4.53 -22.67
C GLU A 154 -4.24 6.01 -22.75
N ARG A 155 -5.40 6.36 -23.34
CA ARG A 155 -5.92 7.73 -23.31
C ARG A 155 -6.13 8.22 -21.88
N LEU A 156 -6.79 7.41 -21.06
CA LEU A 156 -7.09 7.76 -19.67
C LEU A 156 -5.81 7.89 -18.83
N LYS A 157 -4.85 6.99 -19.03
CA LYS A 157 -3.53 7.05 -18.41
C LYS A 157 -2.79 8.34 -18.78
N HIS A 158 -2.82 8.76 -20.04
CA HIS A 158 -2.21 10.02 -20.47
C HIS A 158 -2.89 11.22 -19.82
N GLU A 159 -4.22 11.26 -19.82
CA GLU A 159 -4.99 12.34 -19.18
C GLU A 159 -4.67 12.46 -17.68
N LYS A 160 -4.72 11.34 -16.95
CA LYS A 160 -4.40 11.28 -15.52
C LYS A 160 -2.96 11.66 -15.22
N SER A 161 -2.03 11.31 -16.11
CA SER A 161 -0.62 11.69 -15.99
C SER A 161 -0.45 13.20 -16.12
N GLN A 162 -1.11 13.83 -17.09
CA GLN A 162 -1.08 15.29 -17.24
C GLN A 162 -1.70 15.98 -16.02
N GLN A 163 -2.85 15.51 -15.54
CA GLN A 163 -3.49 16.03 -14.33
C GLN A 163 -2.58 15.94 -13.09
N ALA A 164 -1.75 14.90 -12.99
CA ALA A 164 -0.78 14.77 -11.90
C ALA A 164 0.34 15.82 -12.01
N LEU A 165 0.87 16.05 -13.21
CA LEU A 165 1.89 17.06 -13.46
C LEU A 165 1.38 18.48 -13.22
N ASP A 166 0.15 18.79 -13.66
CA ASP A 166 -0.47 20.10 -13.48
C ASP A 166 -0.66 20.41 -11.99
N ARG A 167 -1.19 19.44 -11.22
CA ARG A 167 -1.36 19.60 -9.76
C ARG A 167 -0.04 19.75 -9.02
N GLU A 168 0.99 19.04 -9.46
CA GLU A 168 2.33 19.19 -8.88
C GLU A 168 2.94 20.56 -9.23
N ALA A 169 2.71 21.07 -10.43
CA ALA A 169 3.11 22.44 -10.81
C ALA A 169 2.39 23.49 -9.93
N ASP A 170 1.08 23.34 -9.72
CA ASP A 170 0.29 24.19 -8.83
C ASP A 170 0.78 24.12 -7.38
N ARG A 171 1.09 22.91 -6.89
CA ARG A 171 1.66 22.72 -5.56
C ARG A 171 2.98 23.47 -5.42
N ARG A 172 3.88 23.37 -6.40
CA ARG A 172 5.18 24.07 -6.39
C ARG A 172 5.03 25.58 -6.49
N ALA A 173 4.05 26.07 -7.26
CA ALA A 173 3.79 27.50 -7.39
C ALA A 173 3.42 28.15 -6.05
N LYS A 174 2.69 27.44 -5.17
CA LYS A 174 2.33 27.92 -3.83
C LYS A 174 3.56 28.21 -2.94
N PHE A 175 4.66 27.50 -3.14
CA PHE A 175 5.88 27.67 -2.32
C PHE A 175 6.89 28.65 -2.92
N LYS A 176 6.85 28.91 -4.23
CA LYS A 176 7.75 29.89 -4.87
C LYS A 176 7.51 31.34 -4.43
N VAL A 177 6.34 31.65 -3.85
CA VAL A 177 6.00 32.99 -3.35
C VAL A 177 6.59 33.24 -1.95
N ALA A 178 6.96 32.20 -1.20
CA ALA A 178 7.44 32.31 0.18
C ALA A 178 8.94 32.59 0.32
N ASP A 179 9.70 32.55 -0.78
CA ASP A 179 11.16 32.78 -0.82
C ASP A 179 11.53 34.19 -1.38
N GLN A 180 10.62 35.16 -1.35
CA GLN A 180 10.87 36.58 -1.67
C GLN A 180 10.71 37.49 -0.45
#